data_AF-A0A9D2ZRC8-F1
#
_entry.id   AF-A0A9D2ZRC8-F1
#
_cell.length_a   1.000
_cell.length_b   1.000
_cell.length_c   1.000
_cell.angle_alpha   90.00
_cell.angle_beta   90.00
_cell.angle_gamma   90.00
#
_symmetry.space_group_name_H-M   'P 1'
#
loop_
_entity.id
_entity.type
_entity.pdbx_description
1 polymer ?
#
loop_
_entity_poly.entity_id
_entity_poly.type
_entity_poly.pdbx_seq_one_letter_code
_entity_poly.pdbx_strand_id
1 'polypeptide(L)'
;AVSSAVDARVKLKERADASAVDVFAKNLRDLLLAAPAGQRATLGMDPGYRNGVKCAVVDATGKVVDTIIVYPHSGAAKWGQARSQLAGLVAEHGVELLAVGNGTASRETEKLAREIADLIAEGGGKRPTPVIVSEAGASVYSASEVASREFPDMDVSLRGAVSIARRLQDPLAELVKIDPKSIGVGQYQHDVNQTWLTNSLDSVVEDAVNSVGVDVNSASVELLERVAGITKTVAENIVTHRHDNGAFRSRKELLTVPRLGPRAFEQSAGFLRIHDGEDPLDASAVHPEAYNLVRSITEDTGVAVSQLIGNSAVLTKLRPADYANETFGVPTVRDVLAELDKPGRDPRPSFKTASLAEGVEKVSDVRPGMVLEGTVTNVAAFGAFVDIGVHQDGLVHVSAMADRFVKDPHEVVHSGQVVKVKVMDVDVDRQRIGLSLRLNDEPGGEQGSGSGRAGRREEAGERGTRDGRSRKRGGQRGKRGGQRGGGSHPVGAMAAALKQAGL
;
A
#
# COMPACT_ATOMS: atom_id res chain seq x y z
N ALA A 1 1.78 3.72 45.07
CA ALA A 1 1.25 2.51 44.41
C ALA A 1 0.31 2.96 43.31
N VAL A 2 0.57 2.56 42.06
CA VAL A 2 -0.39 2.79 40.96
C VAL A 2 -1.63 1.95 41.28
N SER A 3 -2.82 2.56 41.27
CA SER A 3 -4.07 1.84 41.50
C SER A 3 -4.23 0.72 40.45
N SER A 4 -4.73 -0.45 40.84
CA SER A 4 -4.95 -1.59 39.93
C SER A 4 -5.79 -1.20 38.71
N ALA A 5 -6.68 -0.21 38.83
CA ALA A 5 -7.46 0.31 37.71
C ALA A 5 -6.59 1.06 36.68
N VAL A 6 -5.57 1.79 37.12
CA VAL A 6 -4.64 2.50 36.24
C VAL A 6 -3.72 1.49 35.54
N ASP A 7 -3.19 0.51 36.27
CA ASP A 7 -2.37 -0.57 35.70
C ASP A 7 -3.15 -1.36 34.64
N ALA A 8 -4.42 -1.71 34.91
CA ALA A 8 -5.27 -2.39 33.93
C ALA A 8 -5.53 -1.56 32.67
N ARG A 9 -5.75 -0.25 32.79
CA ARG A 9 -5.96 0.65 31.64
C ARG A 9 -4.70 0.81 30.80
N VAL A 10 -3.54 0.94 31.44
CA VAL A 10 -2.24 1.03 30.74
C VAL A 10 -1.99 -0.25 29.95
N LYS A 11 -2.10 -1.42 30.59
CA LYS A 11 -1.94 -2.72 29.92
C LYS A 11 -2.93 -2.94 28.78
N LEU A 12 -4.17 -2.47 28.93
CA LEU A 12 -5.17 -2.55 27.87
C LEU A 12 -4.80 -1.64 26.68
N LYS A 13 -4.34 -0.41 26.95
CA LYS A 13 -3.88 0.52 25.90
C LYS A 13 -2.65 -0.03 25.18
N GLU A 14 -1.67 -0.56 25.89
CA GLU A 14 -0.47 -1.18 25.30
C GLU A 14 -0.82 -2.33 24.37
N ARG A 15 -1.75 -3.21 24.76
CA ARG A 15 -2.21 -4.31 23.91
C ARG A 15 -3.00 -3.83 22.68
N ALA A 16 -3.82 -2.79 22.86
CA ALA A 16 -4.57 -2.18 21.76
C ALA A 16 -3.61 -1.54 20.74
N ASP A 17 -2.61 -0.80 21.22
CA ASP A 17 -1.58 -0.17 20.38
C ASP A 17 -0.75 -1.23 19.66
N ALA A 18 -0.34 -2.29 20.34
CA ALA A 18 0.37 -3.42 19.74
C ALA A 18 -0.39 -3.98 18.53
N SER A 19 -1.69 -4.24 18.73
CA SER A 19 -2.54 -4.85 17.71
C SER A 19 -2.79 -3.90 16.54
N ALA A 20 -2.96 -2.60 16.82
CA ALA A 20 -3.16 -1.59 15.78
C ALA A 20 -1.88 -1.38 14.95
N VAL A 21 -0.72 -1.26 15.61
CA VAL A 21 0.58 -1.11 14.94
C VAL A 21 0.90 -2.32 14.06
N ASP A 22 0.57 -3.55 14.51
CA ASP A 22 0.77 -4.77 13.70
C ASP A 22 -0.07 -4.76 12.42
N VAL A 23 -1.30 -4.24 12.47
CA VAL A 23 -2.15 -4.02 11.28
C VAL A 23 -1.55 -2.95 10.37
N PHE A 24 -1.12 -1.82 10.92
CA PHE A 24 -0.50 -0.75 10.15
C PHE A 24 0.78 -1.21 9.45
N ALA A 25 1.59 -2.03 10.11
CA ALA A 25 2.80 -2.64 9.56
C ALA A 25 2.48 -3.54 8.36
N LYS A 26 1.46 -4.40 8.46
CA LYS A 26 1.01 -5.25 7.34
C LYS A 26 0.50 -4.42 6.16
N ASN A 27 -0.31 -3.40 6.41
CA ASN A 27 -0.81 -2.52 5.36
C ASN A 27 0.33 -1.76 4.64
N LEU A 28 1.30 -1.25 5.40
CA LEU A 28 2.47 -0.60 4.80
C LEU A 28 3.26 -1.59 3.94
N ARG A 29 3.49 -2.81 4.44
CA ARG A 29 4.19 -3.86 3.68
C ARG A 29 3.50 -4.15 2.35
N ASP A 30 2.17 -4.28 2.36
CA ASP A 30 1.39 -4.51 1.14
C ASP A 30 1.53 -3.36 0.13
N LEU A 31 1.51 -2.10 0.61
CA LEU A 31 1.71 -0.93 -0.24
C LEU A 31 3.11 -0.88 -0.86
N LEU A 32 4.14 -1.19 -0.08
CA LEU A 32 5.54 -1.19 -0.52
C LEU A 32 5.83 -2.33 -1.50
N LEU A 33 5.22 -3.50 -1.28
CA LEU A 33 5.39 -4.68 -2.12
C LEU A 33 4.31 -4.81 -3.22
N ALA A 34 3.58 -3.72 -3.48
CA ALA A 34 2.66 -3.65 -4.60
C ALA A 34 3.41 -3.84 -5.92
N ALA A 35 2.72 -4.44 -6.90
CA ALA A 35 3.32 -4.75 -8.20
C ALA A 35 3.79 -3.48 -8.92
N PRO A 36 5.08 -3.38 -9.31
CA PRO A 36 5.55 -2.27 -10.13
C PRO A 36 5.04 -2.41 -11.56
N ALA A 37 4.55 -1.32 -12.17
CA ALA A 37 4.18 -1.32 -13.59
C ALA A 37 5.41 -1.33 -14.52
N GLY A 38 6.60 -1.05 -13.96
CA GLY A 38 7.89 -1.11 -14.63
C GLY A 38 8.29 0.21 -15.29
N GLN A 39 9.42 0.15 -16.00
CA GLN A 39 10.06 1.28 -16.67
C GLN A 39 9.29 1.69 -17.93
N ARG A 40 8.11 2.29 -17.76
CA ARG A 40 7.19 2.70 -18.84
C ARG A 40 6.84 4.17 -18.68
N ALA A 41 6.85 4.91 -19.79
CA ALA A 41 6.48 6.32 -19.77
C ALA A 41 5.06 6.51 -19.22
N THR A 42 4.91 7.40 -18.25
CA THR A 42 3.70 7.51 -17.43
C THR A 42 3.28 8.97 -17.29
N LEU A 43 1.99 9.25 -17.53
CA LEU A 43 1.37 10.52 -17.15
C LEU A 43 0.75 10.36 -15.76
N GLY A 44 1.27 11.07 -14.76
CA GLY A 44 0.64 11.23 -13.46
C GLY A 44 -0.40 12.33 -13.49
N MET A 45 -1.57 12.07 -12.92
CA MET A 45 -2.70 12.98 -12.81
C MET A 45 -3.12 13.02 -11.34
N ASP A 46 -2.85 14.14 -10.67
CA ASP A 46 -3.27 14.45 -9.30
C ASP A 46 -4.60 15.23 -9.36
N PRO A 47 -5.74 14.57 -9.09
CA PRO A 47 -7.07 15.14 -9.29
C PRO A 47 -7.37 16.37 -8.43
N GLY A 48 -8.30 17.20 -8.89
CA GLY A 48 -8.78 18.34 -8.12
C GLY A 48 -9.85 19.14 -8.85
N TYR A 49 -10.83 19.66 -8.08
CA TYR A 49 -11.90 20.50 -8.63
C TYR A 49 -11.42 21.94 -8.87
N ARG A 50 -11.36 22.76 -7.81
CA ARG A 50 -11.07 24.20 -7.91
C ARG A 50 -9.64 24.51 -8.35
N ASN A 51 -8.69 23.68 -7.91
CA ASN A 51 -7.27 23.87 -8.20
C ASN A 51 -6.82 23.15 -9.48
N GLY A 52 -7.78 22.56 -10.22
CA GLY A 52 -7.50 21.77 -11.40
C GLY A 52 -6.86 20.41 -11.10
N VAL A 53 -6.60 19.67 -12.18
CA VAL A 53 -5.86 18.41 -12.18
C VAL A 53 -4.41 18.74 -12.53
N LYS A 54 -3.50 18.43 -11.61
CA LYS A 54 -2.06 18.66 -11.78
C LYS A 54 -1.50 17.43 -12.49
N CYS A 55 -0.74 17.65 -13.55
CA CYS A 55 -0.28 16.59 -14.42
C CYS A 55 1.24 16.65 -14.58
N ALA A 56 1.88 15.49 -14.59
CA ALA A 56 3.31 15.36 -14.85
C ALA A 56 3.58 14.15 -15.73
N VAL A 57 4.36 14.32 -16.80
CA VAL A 57 4.85 13.23 -17.62
C VAL A 57 6.22 12.83 -17.13
N VAL A 58 6.38 11.55 -16.83
CA VAL A 58 7.69 10.94 -16.57
C VAL A 58 8.02 9.95 -17.68
N ASP A 59 9.27 9.93 -18.10
CA ASP A 59 9.76 8.94 -19.06
C ASP A 59 9.93 7.56 -18.39
N ALA A 60 10.39 6.57 -19.14
CA ALA A 60 10.61 5.21 -18.64
C ALA A 60 11.52 5.16 -17.41
N THR A 61 12.48 6.08 -17.27
CA THR A 61 13.43 6.17 -16.15
C THR A 61 12.89 6.91 -14.93
N GLY A 62 11.69 7.48 -15.05
CA GLY A 62 11.08 8.33 -14.01
C GLY A 62 11.55 9.78 -14.06
N LYS A 63 12.31 10.20 -15.08
CA LYS A 63 12.66 11.61 -15.27
C LYS A 63 11.43 12.39 -15.72
N VAL A 64 11.20 13.54 -15.08
CA VAL A 64 10.11 14.46 -15.48
C VAL A 64 10.47 15.13 -16.80
N VAL A 65 9.60 15.01 -17.80
CA VAL A 65 9.80 15.58 -19.14
C VAL A 65 8.82 16.70 -19.45
N ASP A 66 7.63 16.71 -18.85
CA ASP A 66 6.68 17.82 -18.97
C ASP A 66 5.72 17.87 -17.77
N THR A 67 5.11 19.04 -17.53
CA THR A 67 4.12 19.27 -16.48
C THR A 67 3.07 20.28 -16.94
N ILE A 68 1.81 20.06 -16.56
CA ILE A 68 0.72 20.99 -16.88
C ILE A 68 -0.38 20.93 -15.81
N ILE A 69 -1.08 22.03 -15.58
CA ILE A 69 -2.31 22.05 -14.79
C ILE A 69 -3.49 22.29 -15.74
N VAL A 70 -4.46 21.38 -15.72
CA VAL A 70 -5.69 21.48 -16.53
C VAL A 70 -6.92 21.60 -15.64
N TYR A 71 -8.01 22.16 -16.17
CA TYR A 71 -9.23 22.46 -15.39
C TYR A 71 -10.48 21.75 -15.96
N PRO A 72 -10.45 20.42 -16.18
CA PRO A 72 -11.53 19.70 -16.87
C PRO A 72 -12.89 19.81 -16.18
N HIS A 73 -12.90 19.96 -14.85
CA HIS A 73 -14.12 19.92 -14.03
C HIS A 73 -14.85 21.28 -13.93
N SER A 74 -14.38 22.30 -14.66
CA SER A 74 -14.97 23.65 -14.68
C SER A 74 -15.95 23.88 -15.84
N GLY A 75 -16.38 22.82 -16.53
CA GLY A 75 -17.40 22.86 -17.60
C GLY A 75 -16.95 22.20 -18.90
N ALA A 76 -17.91 21.93 -19.80
CA ALA A 76 -17.70 21.12 -21.01
C ALA A 76 -16.61 21.67 -21.95
N ALA A 77 -16.50 23.00 -22.10
CA ALA A 77 -15.46 23.60 -22.92
C ALA A 77 -14.05 23.32 -22.36
N LYS A 78 -13.89 23.37 -21.04
CA LYS A 78 -12.62 23.09 -20.36
C LYS A 78 -12.29 21.60 -20.36
N TRP A 79 -13.30 20.73 -20.33
CA TRP A 79 -13.12 19.30 -20.54
C TRP A 79 -12.47 19.00 -21.90
N GLY A 80 -13.06 19.52 -22.99
CA GLY A 80 -12.51 19.34 -24.34
C GLY A 80 -11.09 19.90 -24.49
N GLN A 81 -10.81 21.06 -23.89
CA GLN A 81 -9.48 21.65 -23.86
C GLN A 81 -8.47 20.75 -23.14
N ALA A 82 -8.79 20.30 -21.92
CA ALA A 82 -7.93 19.42 -21.14
C ALA A 82 -7.66 18.09 -21.86
N ARG A 83 -8.70 17.48 -22.42
CA ARG A 83 -8.61 16.23 -23.20
C ARG A 83 -7.65 16.40 -24.38
N SER A 84 -7.76 17.49 -25.15
CA SER A 84 -6.87 17.74 -26.28
C SER A 84 -5.43 18.01 -25.86
N GLN A 85 -5.21 18.81 -24.81
CA GLN A 85 -3.86 19.13 -24.33
C GLN A 85 -3.13 17.89 -23.81
N LEU A 86 -3.82 17.10 -22.98
CA LEU A 86 -3.23 15.88 -22.42
C LEU A 86 -3.03 14.79 -23.47
N ALA A 87 -3.93 14.65 -24.45
CA ALA A 87 -3.72 13.74 -25.58
C ALA A 87 -2.48 14.14 -26.40
N GLY A 88 -2.23 15.44 -26.57
CA GLY A 88 -1.01 15.95 -27.19
C GLY A 88 0.25 15.48 -26.46
N LEU A 89 0.31 15.68 -25.14
CA LEU A 89 1.45 15.24 -24.31
C LEU A 89 1.65 13.72 -24.32
N VAL A 90 0.55 12.97 -24.26
CA VAL A 90 0.59 11.50 -24.31
C VAL A 90 1.17 11.00 -25.63
N ALA A 91 0.76 11.60 -26.75
CA ALA A 91 1.28 11.27 -28.07
C ALA A 91 2.75 11.69 -28.23
N GLU A 92 3.10 12.91 -27.82
CA GLU A 92 4.45 13.48 -27.93
C GLU A 92 5.49 12.66 -27.19
N HIS A 93 5.19 12.24 -25.95
CA HIS A 93 6.13 11.51 -25.10
C HIS A 93 5.95 9.98 -25.15
N GLY A 94 5.07 9.47 -26.00
CA GLY A 94 4.82 8.02 -26.13
C GLY A 94 4.36 7.39 -24.82
N VAL A 95 3.51 8.09 -24.05
CA VAL A 95 3.04 7.65 -22.74
C VAL A 95 2.27 6.34 -22.88
N GLU A 96 2.58 5.38 -22.01
CA GLU A 96 1.97 4.04 -22.01
C GLU A 96 1.00 3.82 -20.86
N LEU A 97 1.12 4.61 -19.79
CA LEU A 97 0.35 4.50 -18.56
C LEU A 97 -0.20 5.87 -18.13
N LEU A 98 -1.44 5.91 -17.67
CA LEU A 98 -2.05 7.11 -17.10
C LEU A 98 -2.36 6.83 -15.62
N ALA A 99 -1.48 7.30 -14.73
CA ALA A 99 -1.61 7.13 -13.30
C ALA A 99 -2.54 8.21 -12.73
N VAL A 100 -3.70 7.83 -12.20
CA VAL A 100 -4.69 8.77 -11.64
C VAL A 100 -4.74 8.58 -10.13
N GLY A 101 -4.48 9.64 -9.36
CA GLY A 101 -4.61 9.63 -7.91
C GLY A 101 -6.03 9.26 -7.47
N ASN A 102 -6.17 8.51 -6.38
CA ASN A 102 -7.47 8.07 -5.86
C ASN A 102 -8.17 9.11 -4.96
N GLY A 103 -7.75 10.38 -4.99
CA GLY A 103 -8.33 11.44 -4.19
C GLY A 103 -9.60 12.08 -4.70
N THR A 104 -9.76 13.36 -4.37
CA THR A 104 -10.95 14.15 -4.71
C THR A 104 -11.02 14.41 -6.22
N ALA A 105 -12.16 14.09 -6.85
CA ALA A 105 -12.37 14.14 -8.32
C ALA A 105 -11.60 13.07 -9.13
N SER A 106 -11.16 11.98 -8.48
CA SER A 106 -10.45 10.88 -9.12
C SER A 106 -11.26 10.19 -10.21
N ARG A 107 -12.57 9.99 -10.01
CA ARG A 107 -13.46 9.39 -11.00
C ARG A 107 -13.55 10.17 -12.31
N GLU A 108 -13.86 11.46 -12.22
CA GLU A 108 -13.98 12.33 -13.38
C GLU A 108 -12.64 12.42 -14.10
N THR A 109 -11.55 12.43 -13.34
CA THR A 109 -10.19 12.45 -13.89
C THR A 109 -9.83 11.12 -14.56
N GLU A 110 -10.29 9.99 -14.02
CA GLU A 110 -10.10 8.67 -14.61
C GLU A 110 -10.94 8.49 -15.88
N LYS A 111 -12.18 9.02 -15.90
CA LYS A 111 -12.98 9.11 -17.12
C LYS A 111 -12.26 9.93 -18.20
N LEU A 112 -11.69 11.07 -17.83
CA LEU A 112 -10.86 11.86 -18.72
C LEU A 112 -9.66 11.06 -19.25
N ALA A 113 -8.98 10.30 -18.38
CA ALA A 113 -7.87 9.43 -18.77
C ALA A 113 -8.30 8.34 -19.75
N ARG A 114 -9.49 7.71 -19.56
CA ARG A 114 -10.07 6.76 -20.53
C ARG A 114 -10.34 7.43 -21.87
N GLU A 115 -10.99 8.59 -21.89
CA GLU A 115 -11.27 9.34 -23.12
C GLU A 115 -9.98 9.74 -23.87
N ILE A 116 -8.91 10.08 -23.15
CA ILE A 116 -7.58 10.34 -23.73
C ILE A 116 -7.01 9.06 -24.32
N ALA A 117 -7.08 7.95 -23.59
CA ALA A 117 -6.57 6.66 -24.08
C ALA A 117 -7.27 6.23 -25.38
N ASP A 118 -8.60 6.39 -25.44
CA ASP A 118 -9.40 6.06 -26.61
C ASP A 118 -9.05 6.98 -27.80
N LEU A 119 -8.85 8.28 -27.57
CA LEU A 119 -8.37 9.20 -28.63
C LEU A 119 -7.03 8.77 -29.24
N ILE A 120 -6.08 8.34 -28.40
CA ILE A 120 -4.77 7.88 -28.89
C ILE A 120 -4.92 6.62 -29.74
N ALA A 121 -5.79 5.70 -29.33
CA ALA A 121 -6.09 4.49 -30.07
C ALA A 121 -6.76 4.79 -31.42
N GLU A 122 -7.76 5.68 -31.42
CA GLU A 122 -8.46 6.15 -32.63
C GLU A 122 -7.51 6.87 -33.59
N GLY A 123 -6.52 7.59 -33.05
CA GLY A 123 -5.44 8.24 -33.81
C GLY A 123 -4.36 7.29 -34.35
N GLY A 124 -4.47 5.97 -34.11
CA GLY A 124 -3.53 4.95 -34.57
C GLY A 124 -2.32 4.70 -33.65
N GLY A 125 -2.29 5.33 -32.47
CA GLY A 125 -1.28 5.10 -31.44
C GLY A 125 -1.58 3.88 -30.56
N LYS A 126 -0.59 3.44 -29.78
CA LYS A 126 -0.79 2.41 -28.75
C LYS A 126 -1.65 3.00 -27.63
N ARG A 127 -2.82 2.39 -27.37
CA ARG A 127 -3.73 2.82 -26.30
C ARG A 127 -3.01 2.79 -24.94
N PRO A 128 -2.79 3.93 -24.26
CA PRO A 128 -2.23 3.93 -22.91
C PRO A 128 -3.23 3.31 -21.92
N THR A 129 -2.73 2.79 -20.82
CA THR A 129 -3.57 2.12 -19.81
C THR A 129 -3.83 3.05 -18.62
N PRO A 130 -5.08 3.47 -18.37
CA PRO A 130 -5.44 4.18 -17.14
C PRO A 130 -5.34 3.26 -15.93
N VAL A 131 -4.79 3.77 -14.83
CA VAL A 131 -4.60 3.04 -13.58
C VAL A 131 -4.85 3.97 -12.41
N ILE A 132 -5.72 3.57 -11.49
CA ILE A 132 -5.89 4.27 -10.21
C ILE A 132 -4.72 3.94 -9.29
N VAL A 133 -4.14 4.96 -8.68
CA VAL A 133 -2.99 4.86 -7.78
C VAL A 133 -3.33 5.56 -6.47
N SER A 134 -2.90 4.97 -5.35
CA SER A 134 -3.03 5.65 -4.05
C SER A 134 -2.26 6.96 -4.07
N GLU A 135 -2.88 8.07 -3.67
CA GLU A 135 -2.20 9.35 -3.46
C GLU A 135 -1.71 9.54 -2.02
N ALA A 136 -1.85 8.53 -1.17
CA ALA A 136 -1.47 8.61 0.24
C ALA A 136 -0.02 9.11 0.39
N GLY A 137 0.18 10.16 1.18
CA GLY A 137 1.49 10.77 1.39
C GLY A 137 2.02 11.64 0.23
N ALA A 138 1.35 11.72 -0.93
CA ALA A 138 1.83 12.53 -2.06
C ALA A 138 1.94 14.03 -1.70
N SER A 139 0.98 14.56 -0.93
CA SER A 139 1.04 15.94 -0.43
C SER A 139 2.14 16.17 0.61
N VAL A 140 2.48 15.13 1.39
CA VAL A 140 3.59 15.20 2.36
C VAL A 140 4.91 15.20 1.63
N TYR A 141 5.06 14.33 0.61
CA TYR A 141 6.21 14.33 -0.29
C TYR A 141 6.38 15.69 -0.97
N SER A 142 5.33 16.26 -1.59
CA SER A 142 5.44 17.49 -2.37
C SER A 142 5.98 18.67 -1.55
N ALA A 143 5.63 18.74 -0.27
CA ALA A 143 6.08 19.76 0.68
C ALA A 143 7.39 19.41 1.40
N SER A 144 8.00 18.25 1.11
CA SER A 144 9.21 17.78 1.79
C SER A 144 10.49 18.47 1.28
N GLU A 145 11.55 18.40 2.10
CA GLU A 145 12.90 18.80 1.68
C GLU A 145 13.44 17.91 0.56
N VAL A 146 13.08 16.61 0.56
CA VAL A 146 13.47 15.66 -0.52
C VAL A 146 12.93 16.15 -1.86
N ALA A 147 11.63 16.42 -1.96
CA ALA A 147 11.02 16.92 -3.20
C ALA A 147 11.53 18.31 -3.58
N SER A 148 11.87 19.16 -2.60
CA SER A 148 12.45 20.48 -2.86
C SER A 148 13.88 20.40 -3.42
N ARG A 149 14.65 19.37 -3.03
CA ARG A 149 15.98 19.09 -3.62
C ARG A 149 15.86 18.46 -5.00
N GLU A 150 14.90 17.55 -5.21
CA GLU A 150 14.66 16.94 -6.53
C GLU A 150 14.15 17.97 -7.55
N PHE A 151 13.28 18.90 -7.13
CA PHE A 151 12.62 19.86 -8.01
C PHE A 151 12.61 21.29 -7.43
N PRO A 152 13.78 21.98 -7.39
CA PRO A 152 13.89 23.31 -6.80
C PRO A 152 12.98 24.36 -7.46
N ASP A 153 12.87 24.30 -8.79
CA ASP A 153 12.15 25.29 -9.61
C ASP A 153 10.70 24.87 -9.92
N MET A 154 10.25 23.71 -9.44
CA MET A 154 8.89 23.22 -9.66
C MET A 154 7.95 23.65 -8.55
N ASP A 155 6.77 24.14 -8.94
CA ASP A 155 5.69 24.46 -8.00
C ASP A 155 5.29 23.24 -7.16
N VAL A 156 5.02 23.47 -5.86
CA VAL A 156 4.70 22.42 -4.90
C VAL A 156 3.50 21.59 -5.34
N SER A 157 2.51 22.18 -6.01
CA SER A 157 1.30 21.47 -6.45
C SER A 157 1.56 20.43 -7.56
N LEU A 158 2.60 20.60 -8.37
CA LEU A 158 2.95 19.70 -9.46
C LEU A 158 3.78 18.49 -8.98
N ARG A 159 4.53 18.64 -7.88
CA ARG A 159 5.38 17.56 -7.32
C ARG A 159 4.55 16.34 -6.89
N GLY A 160 3.30 16.56 -6.47
CA GLY A 160 2.36 15.47 -6.15
C GLY A 160 2.06 14.58 -7.37
N ALA A 161 1.84 15.20 -8.54
CA ALA A 161 1.59 14.47 -9.79
C ALA A 161 2.82 13.65 -10.23
N VAL A 162 4.03 14.17 -10.01
CA VAL A 162 5.27 13.42 -10.24
C VAL A 162 5.32 12.17 -9.36
N SER A 163 4.99 12.30 -8.06
CA SER A 163 4.98 11.16 -7.14
C SER A 163 3.95 10.11 -7.54
N ILE A 164 2.76 10.52 -7.98
CA ILE A 164 1.73 9.59 -8.49
C ILE A 164 2.24 8.81 -9.71
N ALA A 165 2.90 9.48 -10.65
CA ALA A 165 3.44 8.84 -11.85
C ALA A 165 4.53 7.80 -11.50
N ARG A 166 5.52 8.20 -10.70
CA ARG A 166 6.64 7.34 -10.30
C ARG A 166 6.21 6.18 -9.42
N ARG A 167 5.22 6.38 -8.56
CA ARG A 167 4.65 5.33 -7.71
C ARG A 167 4.00 4.22 -8.52
N LEU A 168 3.42 4.52 -9.69
CA LEU A 168 2.94 3.47 -10.58
C LEU A 168 4.09 2.67 -11.20
N GLN A 169 5.18 3.35 -11.59
CA GLN A 169 6.37 2.68 -12.15
C GLN A 169 7.00 1.73 -11.14
N ASP A 170 7.29 2.23 -9.93
CA ASP A 170 7.77 1.44 -8.80
C ASP A 170 7.28 2.03 -7.46
N PRO A 171 6.30 1.37 -6.79
CA PRO A 171 5.77 1.84 -5.52
C PRO A 171 6.82 1.93 -4.42
N LEU A 172 7.73 0.96 -4.34
CA LEU A 172 8.76 0.89 -3.29
C LEU A 172 9.70 2.08 -3.43
N ALA A 173 10.27 2.27 -4.61
CA ALA A 173 11.28 3.31 -4.86
C ALA A 173 10.76 4.74 -4.61
N GLU A 174 9.46 4.96 -4.78
CA GLU A 174 8.84 6.27 -4.56
C GLU A 174 8.33 6.45 -3.11
N LEU A 175 7.72 5.42 -2.50
CA LEU A 175 7.18 5.52 -1.13
C LEU A 175 8.28 5.65 -0.06
N VAL A 176 9.48 5.11 -0.28
CA VAL A 176 10.60 5.26 0.67
C VAL A 176 11.06 6.71 0.87
N LYS A 177 10.72 7.61 -0.04
CA LYS A 177 11.02 9.06 0.05
C LYS A 177 10.12 9.79 1.05
N ILE A 178 9.09 9.12 1.55
CA ILE A 178 8.10 9.66 2.48
C ILE A 178 8.39 9.09 3.87
N ASP A 179 8.24 9.92 4.89
CA ASP A 179 8.24 9.46 6.27
C ASP A 179 7.16 8.38 6.45
N PRO A 180 7.50 7.14 6.84
CA PRO A 180 6.56 6.01 6.84
C PRO A 180 5.28 6.26 7.64
N LYS A 181 5.35 6.99 8.76
CA LYS A 181 4.16 7.33 9.57
C LYS A 181 3.21 8.34 8.89
N SER A 182 3.70 9.01 7.85
CA SER A 182 2.94 9.97 7.06
C SER A 182 2.26 9.31 5.86
N ILE A 183 2.57 8.04 5.58
CA ILE A 183 1.80 7.19 4.68
C ILE A 183 0.56 6.74 5.47
N GLY A 184 -0.64 7.06 4.97
CA GLY A 184 -1.88 6.68 5.63
C GLY A 184 -2.08 5.16 5.60
N VAL A 185 -1.67 4.47 6.66
CA VAL A 185 -1.65 3.00 6.76
C VAL A 185 -2.77 2.43 7.64
N GLY A 186 -3.57 3.31 8.24
CA GLY A 186 -4.80 2.91 8.92
C GLY A 186 -5.50 4.04 9.68
N GLN A 187 -6.71 3.74 10.14
CA GLN A 187 -7.49 4.66 10.95
C GLN A 187 -6.87 4.85 12.34
N TYR A 188 -6.95 6.07 12.89
CA TYR A 188 -6.45 6.39 14.23
C TYR A 188 -4.93 6.16 14.43
N GLN A 189 -4.15 6.14 13.35
CA GLN A 189 -2.68 6.01 13.43
C GLN A 189 -2.01 7.10 14.29
N HIS A 190 -2.67 8.24 14.48
CA HIS A 190 -2.17 9.33 15.33
C HIS A 190 -2.49 9.15 16.82
N ASP A 191 -3.35 8.18 17.17
CA ASP A 191 -3.81 7.93 18.56
C ASP A 191 -3.06 6.79 19.26
N VAL A 192 -2.19 6.07 18.53
CA VAL A 192 -1.28 5.05 19.09
C VAL A 192 0.02 5.67 19.59
N ASN A 193 0.82 4.89 20.32
CA ASN A 193 2.17 5.30 20.69
C ASN A 193 3.04 5.59 19.45
N GLN A 194 3.40 6.86 19.25
CA GLN A 194 4.07 7.34 18.04
C GLN A 194 5.52 6.85 17.90
N THR A 195 6.24 6.66 19.01
CA THR A 195 7.61 6.12 18.98
C THR A 195 7.60 4.67 18.53
N TRP A 196 6.67 3.87 19.07
CA TRP A 196 6.53 2.49 18.65
C TRP A 196 6.09 2.39 17.19
N LEU A 197 5.10 3.19 16.77
CA LEU A 197 4.65 3.23 15.39
C LEU A 197 5.81 3.52 14.44
N THR A 198 6.59 4.57 14.71
CA THR A 198 7.74 4.97 13.86
C THR A 198 8.73 3.82 13.71
N ASN A 199 9.19 3.23 14.83
CA ASN A 199 10.14 2.12 14.80
C ASN A 199 9.59 0.91 14.03
N SER A 200 8.31 0.58 14.23
CA SER A 200 7.68 -0.56 13.55
C SER A 200 7.56 -0.34 12.04
N LEU A 201 7.17 0.86 11.61
CA LEU A 201 7.04 1.17 10.19
C LEU A 201 8.41 1.27 9.52
N ASP A 202 9.42 1.85 10.19
CA ASP A 202 10.79 1.87 9.69
C ASP A 202 11.35 0.46 9.47
N SER A 203 11.13 -0.47 10.40
CA SER A 203 11.51 -1.88 10.21
C SER A 203 10.81 -2.52 9.02
N VAL A 204 9.52 -2.21 8.78
CA VAL A 204 8.81 -2.71 7.60
C VAL A 204 9.40 -2.18 6.30
N VAL A 205 9.81 -0.90 6.27
CA VAL A 205 10.49 -0.33 5.09
C VAL A 205 11.82 -1.02 4.84
N GLU A 206 12.63 -1.21 5.88
CA GLU A 206 13.90 -1.93 5.79
C GLU A 206 13.70 -3.36 5.28
N ASP A 207 12.77 -4.12 5.86
CA ASP A 207 12.44 -5.47 5.42
C ASP A 207 11.99 -5.51 3.96
N ALA A 208 11.13 -4.57 3.53
CA ALA A 208 10.64 -4.51 2.16
C ALA A 208 11.78 -4.22 1.18
N VAL A 209 12.60 -3.21 1.43
CA VAL A 209 13.73 -2.83 0.57
C VAL A 209 14.74 -3.95 0.44
N ASN A 210 15.14 -4.58 1.55
CA ASN A 210 16.13 -5.65 1.53
C ASN A 210 15.55 -6.95 0.93
N SER A 211 14.25 -7.21 1.07
CA SER A 211 13.61 -8.34 0.39
C SER A 211 13.55 -8.18 -1.13
N VAL A 212 13.34 -6.96 -1.62
CA VAL A 212 13.31 -6.66 -3.06
C VAL A 212 14.71 -6.53 -3.61
N GLY A 213 15.68 -6.03 -2.85
CA GLY A 213 17.03 -5.68 -3.29
C GLY A 213 17.07 -4.40 -4.13
N VAL A 214 18.25 -3.80 -4.24
CA VAL A 214 18.43 -2.45 -4.79
C VAL A 214 19.53 -2.45 -5.85
N ASP A 215 19.24 -1.94 -7.05
CA ASP A 215 20.27 -1.66 -8.04
C ASP A 215 21.06 -0.41 -7.63
N VAL A 216 22.34 -0.62 -7.30
CA VAL A 216 23.20 0.45 -6.77
C VAL A 216 23.49 1.55 -7.77
N ASN A 217 23.37 1.26 -9.08
CA ASN A 217 23.67 2.22 -10.14
C ASN A 217 22.50 3.15 -10.46
N SER A 218 21.27 2.78 -10.08
CA SER A 218 20.07 3.57 -10.37
C SER A 218 19.33 4.09 -9.13
N ALA A 219 19.52 3.45 -7.96
CA ALA A 219 18.81 3.80 -6.73
C ALA A 219 19.04 5.24 -6.24
N SER A 220 18.03 5.84 -5.61
CA SER A 220 18.16 7.13 -4.93
C SER A 220 18.89 7.00 -3.59
N VAL A 221 19.30 8.13 -3.01
CA VAL A 221 19.86 8.17 -1.65
C VAL A 221 18.86 7.62 -0.64
N GLU A 222 17.59 8.00 -0.76
CA GLU A 222 16.52 7.60 0.14
C GLU A 222 16.25 6.09 0.10
N LEU A 223 16.41 5.44 -1.07
CA LEU A 223 16.29 3.98 -1.19
C LEU A 223 17.53 3.27 -0.62
N LEU A 224 18.73 3.78 -0.93
CA LEU A 224 19.98 3.23 -0.42
C LEU A 224 20.09 3.32 1.11
N GLU A 225 19.58 4.39 1.73
CA GLU A 225 19.55 4.56 3.18
C GLU A 225 18.73 3.47 3.90
N ARG A 226 17.83 2.78 3.19
CA ARG A 226 17.02 1.67 3.73
C ARG A 226 17.67 0.29 3.55
N VAL A 227 18.84 0.23 2.91
CA VAL A 227 19.60 -1.02 2.76
C VAL A 227 20.34 -1.33 4.06
N ALA A 228 20.29 -2.60 4.49
CA ALA A 228 20.94 -3.05 5.71
C ALA A 228 22.43 -2.67 5.72
N GLY A 229 22.90 -2.04 6.80
CA GLY A 229 24.29 -1.60 6.95
C GLY A 229 24.66 -0.32 6.20
N ILE A 230 23.74 0.30 5.46
CA ILE A 230 23.96 1.59 4.79
C ILE A 230 23.35 2.72 5.64
N THR A 231 24.16 3.73 5.93
CA THR A 231 23.69 4.96 6.60
C THR A 231 23.43 6.04 5.56
N LYS A 232 22.67 7.08 5.91
CA LYS A 232 22.46 8.26 5.04
C LYS A 232 23.74 8.79 4.39
N THR A 233 24.81 8.97 5.19
CA THR A 233 26.10 9.46 4.67
C THR A 233 26.74 8.49 3.67
N VAL A 234 26.62 7.17 3.92
CA VAL A 234 27.15 6.18 2.99
C VAL A 234 26.31 6.15 1.70
N ALA A 235 24.99 6.25 1.79
CA ALA A 235 24.11 6.37 0.62
C ALA A 235 24.45 7.59 -0.25
N GLU A 236 24.66 8.77 0.36
CA GLU A 236 25.11 9.98 -0.34
C GLU A 236 26.48 9.78 -1.01
N ASN A 237 27.42 9.10 -0.32
CA ASN A 237 28.74 8.80 -0.87
C ASN A 237 28.69 7.81 -2.03
N ILE A 238 27.80 6.80 -2.00
CA ILE A 238 27.59 5.86 -3.11
C ILE A 238 27.13 6.63 -4.36
N VAL A 239 26.13 7.49 -4.21
CA VAL A 239 25.59 8.28 -5.33
C VAL A 239 26.64 9.27 -5.87
N THR A 240 27.39 9.92 -4.98
CA THR A 240 28.49 10.82 -5.37
C THR A 240 29.58 10.06 -6.14
N HIS A 241 30.00 8.91 -5.63
CA HIS A 241 31.03 8.09 -6.26
C HIS A 241 30.60 7.65 -7.67
N ARG A 242 29.36 7.19 -7.87
CA ARG A 242 28.92 6.80 -9.23
C ARG A 242 28.76 7.98 -10.19
N HIS A 243 28.51 9.19 -9.70
CA HIS A 243 28.51 10.40 -10.53
C HIS A 243 29.93 10.80 -10.96
N ASP A 244 30.90 10.71 -10.05
CA ASP A 244 32.29 11.14 -10.30
C ASP A 244 33.11 10.09 -11.06
N ASN A 245 32.85 8.80 -10.80
CA ASN A 245 33.65 7.67 -11.30
C ASN A 245 32.93 6.82 -12.36
N GLY A 246 31.63 7.06 -12.58
CA GLY A 246 30.77 6.22 -13.41
C GLY A 246 30.14 5.05 -12.65
N ALA A 247 29.33 4.25 -13.36
CA ALA A 247 28.63 3.11 -12.77
C ALA A 247 29.59 2.06 -12.19
N PHE A 248 29.22 1.47 -11.06
CA PHE A 248 29.93 0.35 -10.45
C PHE A 248 29.83 -0.87 -11.37
N ARG A 249 30.97 -1.53 -11.63
CA ARG A 249 31.03 -2.75 -12.47
C ARG A 249 31.11 -4.03 -11.64
N SER A 250 31.44 -3.93 -10.35
CA SER A 250 31.47 -5.06 -9.44
C SER A 250 31.17 -4.64 -7.99
N ARG A 251 30.65 -5.56 -7.17
CA ARG A 251 30.40 -5.28 -5.74
C ARG A 251 31.68 -4.93 -5.01
N LYS A 252 32.83 -5.45 -5.43
CA LYS A 252 34.14 -5.14 -4.83
C LYS A 252 34.49 -3.66 -4.90
N GLU A 253 34.04 -2.96 -5.95
CA GLU A 253 34.25 -1.51 -6.07
C GLU A 253 33.51 -0.72 -4.99
N LEU A 254 32.46 -1.26 -4.38
CA LEU A 254 31.79 -0.56 -3.28
C LEU A 254 32.75 -0.29 -2.10
N LEU A 255 33.79 -1.11 -1.92
CA LEU A 255 34.81 -0.88 -0.90
C LEU A 255 35.67 0.38 -1.14
N THR A 256 35.62 0.99 -2.34
CA THR A 256 36.27 2.28 -2.60
C THR A 256 35.42 3.46 -2.16
N VAL A 257 34.14 3.24 -1.81
CA VAL A 257 33.23 4.29 -1.37
C VAL A 257 33.65 4.79 0.02
N PRO A 258 33.81 6.10 0.22
CA PRO A 258 34.18 6.66 1.51
C PRO A 258 33.21 6.24 2.61
N ARG A 259 33.77 5.79 3.74
CA ARG A 259 33.04 5.34 4.95
C ARG A 259 32.24 4.03 4.79
N LEU A 260 32.29 3.35 3.64
CA LEU A 260 31.81 1.98 3.53
C LEU A 260 32.93 1.01 3.96
N GLY A 261 32.94 0.67 5.25
CA GLY A 261 33.91 -0.28 5.81
C GLY A 261 33.55 -1.75 5.53
N PRO A 262 34.48 -2.69 5.79
CA PRO A 262 34.27 -4.13 5.51
C PRO A 262 33.02 -4.73 6.16
N ARG A 263 32.68 -4.32 7.41
CA ARG A 263 31.44 -4.77 8.07
C ARG A 263 30.19 -4.20 7.41
N ALA A 264 30.19 -2.93 7.03
CA ALA A 264 29.04 -2.34 6.35
C ALA A 264 28.83 -2.98 4.97
N PHE A 265 29.94 -3.28 4.27
CA PHE A 265 29.91 -4.05 3.04
C PHE A 265 29.33 -5.46 3.25
N GLU A 266 29.80 -6.20 4.25
CA GLU A 266 29.28 -7.53 4.60
C GLU A 266 27.77 -7.51 4.93
N GLN A 267 27.27 -6.46 5.58
CA GLN A 267 25.84 -6.34 5.87
C GLN A 267 24.99 -5.92 4.65
N SER A 268 25.58 -5.24 3.66
CA SER A 268 24.83 -4.63 2.54
C SER A 268 24.98 -5.34 1.22
N ALA A 269 26.10 -6.03 0.97
CA ALA A 269 26.50 -6.47 -0.36
C ALA A 269 25.49 -7.45 -0.99
N GLY A 270 24.84 -8.32 -0.20
CA GLY A 270 23.82 -9.24 -0.70
C GLY A 270 22.54 -8.55 -1.19
N PHE A 271 22.27 -7.32 -0.74
CA PHE A 271 21.08 -6.55 -1.08
C PHE A 271 21.33 -5.53 -2.20
N LEU A 272 22.59 -5.16 -2.44
CA LEU A 272 23.01 -4.27 -3.51
C LEU A 272 23.30 -5.09 -4.77
N ARG A 273 22.60 -4.80 -5.87
CA ARG A 273 22.76 -5.47 -7.16
C ARG A 273 23.45 -4.57 -8.16
N ILE A 274 24.21 -5.21 -9.06
CA ILE A 274 24.82 -4.58 -10.22
C ILE A 274 24.40 -5.39 -11.44
N HIS A 275 23.56 -4.80 -12.27
CA HIS A 275 23.21 -5.35 -13.57
C HIS A 275 24.32 -5.08 -14.58
N ASP A 276 24.53 -6.00 -15.51
CA ASP A 276 25.55 -5.90 -16.58
C ASP A 276 26.98 -5.65 -16.05
N GLY A 277 27.27 -6.13 -14.84
CA GLY A 277 28.60 -6.08 -14.21
C GLY A 277 29.59 -7.12 -14.74
N GLU A 278 30.79 -7.15 -14.17
CA GLU A 278 31.86 -8.09 -14.54
C GLU A 278 31.61 -9.51 -14.02
N ASP A 279 31.04 -9.64 -12.82
CA ASP A 279 30.67 -10.93 -12.24
C ASP A 279 29.15 -11.11 -12.32
N PRO A 280 28.65 -12.13 -13.05
CA PRO A 280 27.21 -12.39 -13.17
C PRO A 280 26.48 -12.58 -11.83
N LEU A 281 27.19 -12.97 -10.76
CA LEU A 281 26.62 -13.15 -9.43
C LEU A 281 26.23 -11.82 -8.76
N ASP A 282 26.81 -10.70 -9.17
CA ASP A 282 26.50 -9.38 -8.62
C ASP A 282 25.07 -8.91 -8.96
N ALA A 283 24.43 -9.52 -9.96
CA ALA A 283 23.01 -9.31 -10.29
C ALA A 283 22.04 -10.16 -9.44
N SER A 284 22.56 -11.05 -8.59
CA SER A 284 21.79 -11.97 -7.77
C SER A 284 21.82 -11.60 -6.28
N ALA A 285 21.02 -12.27 -5.44
CA ALA A 285 21.08 -12.17 -3.99
C ALA A 285 22.18 -13.07 -3.36
N VAL A 286 22.99 -13.78 -4.16
CA VAL A 286 24.12 -14.55 -3.63
C VAL A 286 25.12 -13.58 -3.01
N HIS A 287 25.40 -13.76 -1.73
CA HIS A 287 26.35 -12.89 -1.01
C HIS A 287 27.79 -13.14 -1.49
N PRO A 288 28.67 -12.12 -1.59
CA PRO A 288 30.07 -12.29 -2.00
C PRO A 288 30.87 -13.33 -1.21
N GLU A 289 30.52 -13.58 0.06
CA GLU A 289 31.14 -14.64 0.87
C GLU A 289 30.94 -16.04 0.27
N ALA A 290 29.83 -16.26 -0.44
CA ALA A 290 29.45 -17.53 -1.04
C ALA A 290 29.94 -17.66 -2.50
N TYR A 291 30.73 -16.71 -3.03
CA TYR A 291 31.19 -16.81 -4.43
C TYR A 291 32.11 -18.00 -4.66
N ASN A 292 32.93 -18.37 -3.66
CA ASN A 292 33.76 -19.56 -3.74
C ASN A 292 32.93 -20.86 -3.73
N LEU A 293 31.79 -20.87 -3.03
CA LEU A 293 30.83 -21.97 -3.06
C LEU A 293 30.21 -22.14 -4.46
N VAL A 294 29.87 -21.04 -5.14
CA VAL A 294 29.38 -21.12 -6.53
C VAL A 294 30.47 -21.61 -7.47
N ARG A 295 31.73 -21.18 -7.26
CA ARG A 295 32.87 -21.64 -8.06
C ARG A 295 33.10 -23.14 -7.94
N SER A 296 33.00 -23.73 -6.74
CA SER A 296 33.12 -25.19 -6.60
C SER A 296 31.99 -25.94 -7.31
N ILE A 297 30.76 -25.40 -7.30
CA ILE A 297 29.65 -25.95 -8.10
C ILE A 297 29.97 -25.92 -9.60
N THR A 298 30.58 -24.84 -10.10
CA THR A 298 30.98 -24.76 -11.52
C THR A 298 32.08 -25.76 -11.89
N GLU A 299 33.03 -26.00 -10.99
CA GLU A 299 34.10 -26.98 -11.18
C GLU A 299 33.56 -28.41 -11.24
N ASP A 300 32.64 -28.76 -10.33
CA ASP A 300 32.04 -30.10 -10.27
C ASP A 300 31.11 -30.38 -11.46
N THR A 301 30.39 -29.37 -11.93
CA THR A 301 29.45 -29.50 -13.05
C THR A 301 30.12 -29.35 -14.41
N GLY A 302 31.29 -28.72 -14.48
CA GLY A 302 31.96 -28.33 -15.72
C GLY A 302 31.22 -27.24 -16.50
N VAL A 303 30.30 -26.51 -15.86
CA VAL A 303 29.47 -25.47 -16.46
C VAL A 303 29.91 -24.10 -15.92
N ALA A 304 30.18 -23.14 -16.81
CA ALA A 304 30.56 -21.79 -16.40
C ALA A 304 29.42 -21.07 -15.66
N VAL A 305 29.74 -20.14 -14.75
CA VAL A 305 28.74 -19.40 -13.93
C VAL A 305 27.62 -18.81 -14.79
N SER A 306 27.96 -18.15 -15.90
CA SER A 306 26.99 -17.55 -16.82
C SER A 306 26.05 -18.55 -17.50
N GLN A 307 26.46 -19.82 -17.63
CA GLN A 307 25.65 -20.91 -18.19
C GLN A 307 24.90 -21.70 -17.11
N LEU A 308 25.31 -21.55 -15.84
CA LEU A 308 24.65 -22.17 -14.70
C LEU A 308 23.44 -21.35 -14.25
N ILE A 309 23.54 -20.02 -14.32
CA ILE A 309 22.44 -19.11 -14.01
C ILE A 309 21.25 -19.37 -14.95
N GLY A 310 20.06 -19.61 -14.38
CA GLY A 310 18.85 -19.94 -15.12
C GLY A 310 18.77 -21.38 -15.64
N ASN A 311 19.79 -22.22 -15.38
CA ASN A 311 19.84 -23.58 -15.88
C ASN A 311 19.20 -24.58 -14.90
N SER A 312 17.87 -24.56 -14.84
CA SER A 312 17.09 -25.42 -13.95
C SER A 312 17.40 -26.91 -14.14
N ALA A 313 17.75 -27.34 -15.35
CA ALA A 313 18.03 -28.74 -15.68
C ALA A 313 19.30 -29.28 -14.99
N VAL A 314 20.28 -28.41 -14.74
CA VAL A 314 21.50 -28.72 -13.98
C VAL A 314 21.24 -28.51 -12.49
N LEU A 315 20.73 -27.35 -12.11
CA LEU A 315 20.59 -26.93 -10.70
C LEU A 315 19.67 -27.85 -9.88
N THR A 316 18.57 -28.33 -10.46
CA THR A 316 17.63 -29.23 -9.76
C THR A 316 18.19 -30.63 -9.49
N LYS A 317 19.28 -31.03 -10.16
CA LYS A 317 19.96 -32.31 -9.94
C LYS A 317 20.98 -32.24 -8.81
N LEU A 318 21.42 -31.04 -8.44
CA LEU A 318 22.40 -30.83 -7.38
C LEU A 318 21.74 -31.07 -6.03
N ARG A 319 22.45 -31.77 -5.14
CA ARG A 319 21.99 -31.98 -3.77
C ARG A 319 22.67 -30.93 -2.88
N PRO A 320 21.93 -30.08 -2.17
CA PRO A 320 22.53 -29.05 -1.32
C PRO A 320 23.50 -29.59 -0.26
N ALA A 321 23.28 -30.82 0.22
CA ALA A 321 24.14 -31.47 1.20
C ALA A 321 25.56 -31.75 0.68
N ASP A 322 25.74 -31.90 -0.65
CA ASP A 322 27.06 -32.19 -1.23
C ASP A 322 28.00 -30.97 -1.20
N TYR A 323 27.43 -29.76 -1.09
CA TYR A 323 28.19 -28.50 -1.08
C TYR A 323 28.18 -27.79 0.28
N ALA A 324 27.52 -28.37 1.28
CA ALA A 324 27.50 -27.82 2.64
C ALA A 324 28.85 -28.03 3.34
N ASN A 325 29.28 -27.05 4.12
CA ASN A 325 30.54 -27.07 4.87
C ASN A 325 30.39 -26.37 6.24
N GLU A 326 31.51 -26.20 6.96
CA GLU A 326 31.51 -25.58 8.30
C GLU A 326 31.01 -24.13 8.30
N THR A 327 31.19 -23.41 7.20
CA THR A 327 30.75 -22.01 7.04
C THR A 327 29.34 -21.92 6.46
N PHE A 328 29.03 -22.73 5.44
CA PHE A 328 27.75 -22.72 4.73
C PHE A 328 26.97 -24.00 4.96
N GLY A 329 25.93 -23.91 5.79
CA GLY A 329 25.02 -25.02 6.02
C GLY A 329 24.12 -25.32 4.81
N VAL A 330 23.41 -26.45 4.88
CA VAL A 330 22.44 -26.88 3.86
C VAL A 330 21.40 -25.80 3.51
N PRO A 331 20.83 -25.02 4.46
CA PRO A 331 19.90 -23.94 4.11
C PRO A 331 20.53 -22.89 3.19
N THR A 332 21.74 -22.43 3.49
CA THR A 332 22.46 -21.44 2.67
C THR A 332 22.73 -21.95 1.27
N VAL A 333 23.21 -23.19 1.15
CA VAL A 333 23.45 -23.81 -0.17
C VAL A 333 22.16 -23.91 -0.97
N ARG A 334 21.06 -24.34 -0.32
CA ARG A 334 19.75 -24.42 -0.99
C ARG A 334 19.30 -23.06 -1.51
N ASP A 335 19.48 -22.01 -0.73
CA ASP A 335 19.08 -20.67 -1.11
C ASP A 335 19.98 -20.13 -2.24
N VAL A 336 21.29 -20.40 -2.21
CA VAL A 336 22.21 -20.12 -3.33
C VAL A 336 21.78 -20.84 -4.61
N LEU A 337 21.41 -22.13 -4.54
CA LEU A 337 20.94 -22.87 -5.72
C LEU A 337 19.61 -22.33 -6.26
N ALA A 338 18.69 -21.94 -5.38
CA ALA A 338 17.43 -21.31 -5.78
C ALA A 338 17.67 -19.94 -6.44
N GLU A 339 18.64 -19.19 -5.94
CA GLU A 339 19.03 -17.89 -6.48
C GLU A 339 19.74 -18.03 -7.83
N LEU A 340 20.59 -19.04 -8.02
CA LEU A 340 21.16 -19.34 -9.34
C LEU A 340 20.09 -19.75 -10.37
N ASP A 341 19.02 -20.41 -9.94
CA ASP A 341 17.91 -20.78 -10.85
C ASP A 341 17.14 -19.54 -11.31
N LYS A 342 16.94 -18.56 -10.42
CA LYS A 342 16.18 -17.33 -10.70
C LYS A 342 16.87 -16.14 -10.03
N PRO A 343 17.95 -15.59 -10.62
CA PRO A 343 18.74 -14.54 -10.00
C PRO A 343 17.94 -13.25 -9.85
N GLY A 344 18.08 -12.59 -8.70
CA GLY A 344 17.46 -11.32 -8.39
C GLY A 344 15.94 -11.37 -8.47
N ARG A 345 15.32 -12.53 -8.18
CA ARG A 345 13.88 -12.71 -8.29
C ARG A 345 13.16 -11.68 -7.42
N ASP A 346 12.44 -10.77 -8.06
CA ASP A 346 11.58 -9.81 -7.37
C ASP A 346 10.48 -10.58 -6.60
N PRO A 347 10.34 -10.38 -5.28
CA PRO A 347 9.29 -11.02 -4.49
C PRO A 347 7.90 -10.42 -4.75
N ARG A 348 7.81 -9.27 -5.44
CA ARG A 348 6.55 -8.57 -5.73
C ARG A 348 5.74 -9.30 -6.81
N PRO A 349 4.40 -9.19 -6.79
CA PRO A 349 3.56 -9.81 -7.80
C PRO A 349 3.70 -9.12 -9.16
N SER A 350 3.27 -9.81 -10.22
CA SER A 350 3.17 -9.23 -11.56
C SER A 350 2.07 -8.18 -11.62
N PHE A 351 2.33 -7.05 -12.29
CA PHE A 351 1.37 -5.96 -12.44
C PHE A 351 0.10 -6.36 -13.20
N LYS A 352 -1.07 -5.96 -12.68
CA LYS A 352 -2.40 -6.18 -13.27
C LYS A 352 -3.28 -4.96 -13.01
N THR A 353 -4.13 -4.62 -13.96
CA THR A 353 -5.03 -3.45 -13.87
C THR A 353 -6.46 -3.87 -13.54
N ALA A 354 -7.13 -3.10 -12.66
CA ALA A 354 -8.56 -3.21 -12.40
C ALA A 354 -9.36 -2.50 -13.49
N SER A 355 -10.58 -2.97 -13.78
CA SER A 355 -11.53 -2.24 -14.64
C SER A 355 -12.70 -1.73 -13.80
N LEU A 356 -12.77 -0.41 -13.59
CA LEU A 356 -13.91 0.20 -12.89
C LEU A 356 -15.20 0.10 -13.74
N ALA A 357 -16.33 -0.17 -13.09
CA ALA A 357 -17.63 -0.22 -13.77
C ALA A 357 -18.10 1.18 -14.22
N GLU A 358 -18.57 1.28 -15.46
CA GLU A 358 -19.11 2.51 -16.04
C GLU A 358 -20.44 2.92 -15.38
N GLY A 359 -20.62 4.22 -15.13
CA GLY A 359 -21.91 4.81 -14.70
C GLY A 359 -22.23 4.77 -13.20
N VAL A 360 -21.36 4.26 -12.34
CA VAL A 360 -21.56 4.25 -10.87
C VAL A 360 -20.64 5.28 -10.23
N GLU A 361 -21.05 6.55 -10.12
CA GLU A 361 -20.14 7.64 -9.73
C GLU A 361 -20.30 8.10 -8.29
N LYS A 362 -21.53 8.08 -7.77
CA LYS A 362 -21.86 8.53 -6.42
C LYS A 362 -22.44 7.38 -5.62
N VAL A 363 -22.44 7.51 -4.29
CA VAL A 363 -23.10 6.54 -3.39
C VAL A 363 -24.57 6.32 -3.77
N SER A 364 -25.24 7.35 -4.30
CA SER A 364 -26.63 7.28 -4.80
C SER A 364 -26.83 6.37 -6.02
N ASP A 365 -25.77 6.11 -6.78
CA ASP A 365 -25.82 5.30 -8.00
C ASP A 365 -25.62 3.81 -7.68
N VAL A 366 -25.05 3.53 -6.51
CA VAL A 366 -24.83 2.19 -6.00
C VAL A 366 -26.15 1.59 -5.54
N ARG A 367 -26.46 0.39 -6.02
CA ARG A 367 -27.65 -0.35 -5.62
C ARG A 367 -27.28 -1.70 -4.99
N PRO A 368 -27.98 -2.14 -3.94
CA PRO A 368 -27.84 -3.48 -3.43
C PRO A 368 -27.99 -4.53 -4.55
N GLY A 369 -27.09 -5.51 -4.58
CA GLY A 369 -27.01 -6.58 -5.56
C GLY A 369 -26.03 -6.36 -6.71
N MET A 370 -25.55 -5.12 -6.92
CA MET A 370 -24.50 -4.84 -7.91
C MET A 370 -23.21 -5.59 -7.59
N VAL A 371 -22.54 -6.11 -8.62
CA VAL A 371 -21.19 -6.66 -8.52
C VAL A 371 -20.24 -5.68 -9.18
N LEU A 372 -19.28 -5.17 -8.41
CA LEU A 372 -18.35 -4.15 -8.83
C LEU A 372 -16.92 -4.64 -8.60
N GLU A 373 -15.99 -4.24 -9.47
CA GLU A 373 -14.56 -4.32 -9.17
C GLU A 373 -14.16 -3.11 -8.34
N GLY A 374 -13.40 -3.36 -7.28
CA GLY A 374 -12.84 -2.33 -6.43
C GLY A 374 -11.44 -2.71 -5.96
N THR A 375 -10.73 -1.72 -5.43
CA THR A 375 -9.39 -1.91 -4.88
C THR A 375 -9.45 -1.84 -3.37
N VAL A 376 -8.86 -2.82 -2.69
CA VAL A 376 -8.76 -2.81 -1.22
C VAL A 376 -7.88 -1.62 -0.82
N THR A 377 -8.43 -0.66 -0.08
CA THR A 377 -7.69 0.53 0.38
C THR A 377 -6.93 0.25 1.66
N ASN A 378 -7.54 -0.53 2.55
CA ASN A 378 -7.02 -0.81 3.88
C ASN A 378 -7.63 -2.10 4.45
N VAL A 379 -6.83 -2.91 5.11
CA VAL A 379 -7.28 -4.09 5.85
C VAL A 379 -7.27 -3.79 7.35
N ALA A 380 -8.39 -4.07 8.02
CA ALA A 380 -8.56 -3.91 9.46
C ALA A 380 -8.78 -5.28 10.12
N ALA A 381 -8.66 -5.37 11.45
CA ALA A 381 -8.87 -6.64 12.17
C ALA A 381 -10.29 -7.21 12.03
N PHE A 382 -11.28 -6.38 11.67
CA PHE A 382 -12.70 -6.76 11.55
C PHE A 382 -13.20 -6.86 10.11
N GLY A 383 -12.35 -6.61 9.11
CA GLY A 383 -12.76 -6.59 7.71
C GLY A 383 -11.79 -5.84 6.82
N ALA A 384 -12.20 -5.54 5.58
CA ALA A 384 -11.43 -4.74 4.65
C ALA A 384 -12.28 -3.60 4.07
N PHE A 385 -11.62 -2.47 3.85
CA PHE A 385 -12.19 -1.32 3.16
C PHE A 385 -11.84 -1.43 1.68
N VAL A 386 -12.86 -1.26 0.82
CA VAL A 386 -12.73 -1.40 -0.63
C VAL A 386 -13.26 -0.15 -1.28
N ASP A 387 -12.42 0.50 -2.07
CA ASP A 387 -12.80 1.59 -2.94
C ASP A 387 -13.41 1.00 -4.22
N ILE A 388 -14.73 1.13 -4.33
CA ILE A 388 -15.50 0.84 -5.57
C ILE A 388 -15.61 2.09 -6.47
N GLY A 389 -14.85 3.12 -6.11
CA GLY A 389 -14.67 4.38 -6.79
C GLY A 389 -15.68 5.45 -6.42
N VAL A 390 -16.58 5.31 -5.44
CA VAL A 390 -17.65 6.31 -5.17
C VAL A 390 -17.27 7.36 -4.10
N HIS A 391 -15.97 7.64 -3.96
CA HIS A 391 -15.36 8.53 -2.94
C HIS A 391 -15.57 8.10 -1.48
N GLN A 392 -16.19 6.94 -1.27
CA GLN A 392 -16.48 6.39 0.04
C GLN A 392 -16.20 4.89 -0.01
N ASP A 393 -15.25 4.46 0.83
CA ASP A 393 -14.91 3.06 0.95
C ASP A 393 -16.12 2.28 1.47
N GLY A 394 -16.39 1.15 0.83
CA GLY A 394 -17.31 0.16 1.35
C GLY A 394 -16.58 -0.80 2.30
N LEU A 395 -17.30 -1.27 3.32
CA LEU A 395 -16.75 -2.22 4.29
C LEU A 395 -17.18 -3.65 3.93
N VAL A 396 -16.19 -4.51 3.71
CA VAL A 396 -16.37 -5.97 3.75
C VAL A 396 -16.06 -6.45 5.15
N HIS A 397 -17.09 -6.85 5.90
CA HIS A 397 -16.88 -7.43 7.24
C HIS A 397 -16.21 -8.81 7.15
N VAL A 398 -15.43 -9.22 8.17
CA VAL A 398 -14.68 -10.49 8.18
C VAL A 398 -15.54 -11.72 7.86
N SER A 399 -16.81 -11.74 8.30
CA SER A 399 -17.75 -12.83 8.01
C SER A 399 -18.24 -12.89 6.56
N ALA A 400 -18.06 -11.80 5.80
CA ALA A 400 -18.46 -11.67 4.40
C ALA A 400 -17.26 -11.83 3.45
N MET A 401 -16.08 -12.22 3.96
CA MET A 401 -14.86 -12.34 3.16
C MET A 401 -14.71 -13.69 2.45
N ALA A 402 -15.17 -14.78 3.08
CA ALA A 402 -15.05 -16.13 2.54
C ALA A 402 -16.15 -17.05 3.08
N ASP A 403 -16.41 -18.17 2.38
CA ASP A 403 -17.36 -19.20 2.84
C ASP A 403 -16.84 -20.05 4.02
N ARG A 404 -15.61 -19.79 4.47
CA ARG A 404 -14.97 -20.42 5.64
C ARG A 404 -14.76 -19.40 6.76
N PHE A 405 -14.52 -19.89 7.99
CA PHE A 405 -14.12 -19.01 9.09
C PHE A 405 -12.77 -18.34 8.78
N VAL A 406 -12.74 -17.01 8.84
CA VAL A 406 -11.55 -16.18 8.63
C VAL A 406 -11.15 -15.60 9.98
N LYS A 407 -9.92 -15.90 10.43
CA LYS A 407 -9.39 -15.38 11.69
C LYS A 407 -8.70 -14.03 11.50
N ASP A 408 -7.91 -13.91 10.44
CA ASP A 408 -7.24 -12.66 10.03
C ASP A 408 -7.66 -12.31 8.60
N PRO A 409 -8.28 -11.15 8.37
CA PRO A 409 -8.60 -10.65 7.04
C PRO A 409 -7.43 -10.65 6.04
N HIS A 410 -6.19 -10.50 6.51
CA HIS A 410 -4.98 -10.53 5.67
C HIS A 410 -4.73 -11.91 5.02
N GLU A 411 -5.35 -12.98 5.51
CA GLU A 411 -5.28 -14.30 4.87
C GLU A 411 -6.11 -14.38 3.57
N VAL A 412 -7.02 -13.42 3.36
CA VAL A 412 -7.97 -13.41 2.24
C VAL A 412 -7.67 -12.28 1.26
N VAL A 413 -7.36 -11.09 1.79
CA VAL A 413 -7.09 -9.90 0.98
C VAL A 413 -5.90 -9.11 1.49
N HIS A 414 -5.27 -8.36 0.59
CA HIS A 414 -4.14 -7.48 0.88
C HIS A 414 -4.48 -6.05 0.47
N SER A 415 -3.85 -5.05 1.10
CA SER A 415 -4.01 -3.66 0.67
C SER A 415 -3.50 -3.47 -0.77
N GLY A 416 -4.23 -2.73 -1.59
CA GLY A 416 -3.98 -2.57 -3.03
C GLY A 416 -4.50 -3.70 -3.91
N GLN A 417 -5.05 -4.78 -3.35
CA GLN A 417 -5.59 -5.89 -4.13
C GLN A 417 -6.88 -5.50 -4.85
N VAL A 418 -6.96 -5.84 -6.15
CA VAL A 418 -8.19 -5.72 -6.94
C VAL A 418 -9.10 -6.91 -6.64
N VAL A 419 -10.33 -6.62 -6.22
CA VAL A 419 -11.33 -7.61 -5.82
C VAL A 419 -12.69 -7.34 -6.47
N LYS A 420 -13.46 -8.41 -6.72
CA LYS A 420 -14.87 -8.31 -7.06
C LYS A 420 -15.69 -8.38 -5.80
N VAL A 421 -16.52 -7.37 -5.58
CA VAL A 421 -17.38 -7.23 -4.40
C VAL A 421 -18.84 -7.11 -4.83
N LYS A 422 -19.72 -7.66 -4.02
CA LYS A 422 -21.16 -7.48 -4.15
C LYS A 422 -21.65 -6.45 -3.14
N VAL A 423 -22.47 -5.52 -3.61
CA VAL A 423 -23.11 -4.53 -2.74
C VAL A 423 -24.24 -5.20 -1.97
N MET A 424 -24.15 -5.17 -0.65
CA MET A 424 -25.13 -5.79 0.25
C MET A 424 -26.13 -4.78 0.79
N ASP A 425 -25.66 -3.59 1.14
CA ASP A 425 -26.49 -2.52 1.67
C ASP A 425 -25.88 -1.15 1.36
N VAL A 426 -26.72 -0.13 1.19
CA VAL A 426 -26.29 1.25 0.89
C VAL A 426 -27.11 2.20 1.74
N ASP A 427 -26.44 2.86 2.69
CA ASP A 427 -27.00 3.95 3.48
C ASP A 427 -26.46 5.28 2.93
N VAL A 428 -27.28 5.94 2.11
CA VAL A 428 -26.92 7.21 1.47
C VAL A 428 -26.81 8.34 2.49
N ASP A 429 -27.66 8.36 3.51
CA ASP A 429 -27.66 9.43 4.53
C ASP A 429 -26.40 9.39 5.37
N ARG A 430 -25.91 8.18 5.69
CA ARG A 430 -24.69 7.98 6.48
C ARG A 430 -23.44 7.80 5.63
N GLN A 431 -23.55 7.80 4.31
CA GLN A 431 -22.46 7.49 3.38
C GLN A 431 -21.78 6.16 3.76
N ARG A 432 -22.56 5.09 3.91
CA ARG A 432 -22.04 3.75 4.24
C ARG A 432 -22.45 2.74 3.19
N ILE A 433 -21.50 1.89 2.81
CA ILE A 433 -21.71 0.84 1.83
C ILE A 433 -21.25 -0.47 2.45
N GLY A 434 -22.18 -1.41 2.60
CA GLY A 434 -21.89 -2.77 3.01
C GLY A 434 -21.53 -3.62 1.79
N LEU A 435 -20.37 -4.26 1.81
CA LEU A 435 -19.87 -5.09 0.72
C LEU A 435 -19.65 -6.54 1.18
N SER A 436 -19.71 -7.48 0.24
CA SER A 436 -19.33 -8.88 0.44
C SER A 436 -18.38 -9.34 -0.65
N LEU A 437 -17.34 -10.10 -0.30
CA LEU A 437 -16.50 -10.81 -1.27
C LEU A 437 -17.16 -12.13 -1.71
N ARG A 438 -18.20 -12.58 -0.99
CA ARG A 438 -18.99 -13.75 -1.33
C ARG A 438 -20.09 -13.34 -2.31
N LEU A 439 -19.82 -13.54 -3.59
CA LEU A 439 -20.74 -13.12 -4.68
C LEU A 439 -22.11 -13.82 -4.65
N ASN A 440 -22.21 -14.95 -3.94
CA ASN A 440 -23.43 -15.71 -3.76
C ASN A 440 -24.34 -15.15 -2.64
N ASP A 441 -23.86 -14.22 -1.82
CA ASP A 441 -24.69 -13.63 -0.76
C ASP A 441 -25.82 -12.77 -1.36
N GLU A 442 -27.02 -12.82 -0.76
CA GLU A 442 -28.16 -12.01 -1.20
C GLU A 442 -28.35 -10.76 -0.32
N PRO A 443 -28.51 -9.56 -0.92
CA PRO A 443 -28.85 -8.35 -0.19
C PRO A 443 -30.17 -8.50 0.59
N GLY A 444 -30.19 -8.10 1.86
CA GLY A 444 -31.39 -8.18 2.71
C GLY A 444 -31.62 -9.54 3.40
N GLY A 445 -30.73 -10.52 3.21
CA GLY A 445 -30.68 -11.70 4.08
C GLY A 445 -30.24 -11.30 5.48
N GLU A 446 -31.10 -11.48 6.49
CA GLU A 446 -30.75 -11.29 7.89
C GLU A 446 -29.46 -12.06 8.22
N GLN A 447 -28.36 -11.35 8.43
CA GLN A 447 -27.25 -11.90 9.20
C GLN A 447 -27.76 -12.10 10.62
N GLY A 448 -28.12 -13.33 10.94
CA GLY A 448 -28.61 -13.75 12.24
C GLY A 448 -27.73 -13.20 13.35
N SER A 449 -28.21 -12.13 13.98
CA SER A 449 -27.84 -11.80 15.34
C SER A 449 -28.11 -13.04 16.19
N GLY A 450 -27.09 -13.51 16.90
CA GLY A 450 -27.21 -14.67 17.78
C GLY A 450 -28.20 -14.40 18.90
N SER A 451 -29.48 -14.72 18.67
CA SER A 451 -30.49 -14.79 19.73
C SER A 451 -30.70 -16.24 20.13
N GLY A 452 -30.21 -16.57 21.32
CA GLY A 452 -30.84 -17.54 22.23
C GLY A 452 -31.09 -18.94 21.68
N ARG A 453 -30.16 -19.84 21.99
CA ARG A 453 -30.36 -21.29 22.03
C ARG A 453 -31.60 -21.61 22.88
N ALA A 454 -32.78 -21.74 22.26
CA ALA A 454 -33.95 -22.35 22.88
C ALA A 454 -33.76 -23.87 22.87
N GLY A 455 -33.07 -24.37 23.90
CA GLY A 455 -32.97 -25.80 24.17
C GLY A 455 -34.27 -26.31 24.77
N ARG A 456 -35.05 -27.04 23.96
CA ARG A 456 -36.05 -28.01 24.42
C ARG A 456 -35.42 -28.95 25.45
N ARG A 457 -36.01 -29.01 26.65
CA ARG A 457 -36.06 -30.22 27.50
C ARG A 457 -37.41 -30.25 28.20
N GLU A 458 -38.22 -31.23 27.82
CA GLU A 458 -39.41 -31.68 28.53
C GLU A 458 -39.03 -32.56 29.72
N GLU A 459 -39.93 -32.53 30.71
CA GLU A 459 -40.23 -33.50 31.77
C GLU A 459 -39.18 -33.83 32.86
N ALA A 460 -39.47 -33.42 34.10
CA ALA A 460 -40.08 -34.29 35.13
C ALA A 460 -39.96 -33.68 36.55
N GLY A 461 -41.02 -33.81 37.37
CA GLY A 461 -40.88 -34.01 38.81
C GLY A 461 -41.23 -32.88 39.79
N GLU A 462 -42.45 -32.96 40.30
CA GLU A 462 -42.83 -32.86 41.73
C GLU A 462 -42.74 -31.54 42.55
N ARG A 463 -43.94 -31.15 43.02
CA ARG A 463 -44.36 -30.81 44.40
C ARG A 463 -43.62 -29.70 45.18
N GLY A 464 -44.37 -28.67 45.55
CA GLY A 464 -44.02 -27.79 46.69
C GLY A 464 -44.94 -26.60 46.91
N THR A 465 -45.99 -26.79 47.68
CA THR A 465 -46.95 -25.79 48.20
C THR A 465 -46.35 -24.72 49.13
N ARG A 466 -46.99 -23.53 49.15
CA ARG A 466 -47.27 -22.57 50.27
C ARG A 466 -46.90 -21.13 49.91
N ASP A 467 -47.85 -20.21 49.73
CA ASP A 467 -48.70 -19.50 50.73
C ASP A 467 -47.96 -18.33 51.43
N GLY A 468 -48.56 -17.12 51.48
CA GLY A 468 -47.96 -15.99 52.20
C GLY A 468 -48.29 -14.54 51.82
N ARG A 469 -49.58 -14.18 51.89
CA ARG A 469 -50.19 -12.85 52.19
C ARG A 469 -49.34 -11.63 52.65
N SER A 470 -49.73 -10.46 52.07
CA SER A 470 -50.02 -9.13 52.71
C SER A 470 -48.82 -8.28 53.21
N ARG A 471 -48.78 -6.94 53.28
CA ARG A 471 -49.69 -5.78 53.44
C ARG A 471 -48.92 -4.54 52.88
N LYS A 472 -49.51 -3.61 52.12
CA LYS A 472 -50.37 -2.45 52.49
C LYS A 472 -49.65 -1.29 53.22
N ARG A 473 -49.81 -0.09 52.62
CA ARG A 473 -49.63 1.32 53.09
C ARG A 473 -48.43 2.04 52.46
N GLY A 474 -48.54 3.24 51.91
CA GLY A 474 -49.65 4.18 51.77
C GLY A 474 -49.11 5.57 51.37
N GLY A 475 -49.95 6.41 50.73
CA GLY A 475 -49.91 7.88 50.47
C GLY A 475 -48.55 8.62 50.41
N GLN A 476 -48.33 9.63 49.56
CA GLN A 476 -49.21 10.76 49.28
C GLN A 476 -48.56 11.65 48.19
N ARG A 477 -49.42 12.36 47.44
CA ARG A 477 -49.12 13.32 46.37
C ARG A 477 -48.18 14.46 46.79
N GLY A 478 -47.29 14.85 45.86
CA GLY A 478 -46.68 16.19 45.80
C GLY A 478 -46.55 16.65 44.34
N LYS A 479 -47.30 17.69 43.96
CA LYS A 479 -47.24 18.40 42.66
C LYS A 479 -45.89 19.12 42.50
N ARG A 480 -45.34 19.12 41.28
CA ARG A 480 -44.85 20.34 40.58
C ARG A 480 -44.48 20.02 39.14
N GLY A 481 -44.98 20.84 38.22
CA GLY A 481 -44.70 20.75 36.78
C GLY A 481 -43.35 21.38 36.42
N GLY A 482 -42.91 21.10 35.20
CA GLY A 482 -41.68 21.69 34.63
C GLY A 482 -41.31 21.06 33.30
N GLN A 483 -41.84 21.64 32.23
CA GLN A 483 -41.21 21.95 30.94
C GLN A 483 -40.23 20.96 30.27
N ARG A 484 -40.59 20.61 29.04
CA ARG A 484 -39.71 20.09 27.98
C ARG A 484 -38.53 21.03 27.73
N GLY A 485 -37.33 20.46 27.64
CA GLY A 485 -36.14 21.10 27.09
C GLY A 485 -35.19 20.04 26.58
N GLY A 486 -34.93 20.03 25.26
CA GLY A 486 -34.07 19.07 24.60
C GLY A 486 -32.60 19.25 24.99
N GLY A 487 -31.93 18.14 25.29
CA GLY A 487 -30.49 18.08 25.50
C GLY A 487 -29.78 17.81 24.19
N SER A 488 -29.02 18.80 23.73
CA SER A 488 -28.01 18.68 22.70
C SER A 488 -26.77 17.96 23.24
N HIS A 489 -26.23 17.02 22.46
CA HIS A 489 -24.94 16.40 22.72
C HIS A 489 -23.77 17.38 22.45
N PRO A 490 -22.64 17.26 23.17
CA PRO A 490 -21.52 18.20 23.05
C PRO A 490 -20.75 18.00 21.75
N VAL A 491 -20.74 19.04 20.92
CA VAL A 491 -19.91 19.15 19.72
C VAL A 491 -18.52 19.64 20.15
N GLY A 492 -17.47 18.93 19.73
CA GLY A 492 -16.08 19.22 20.09
C GLY A 492 -15.62 20.63 19.71
N ALA A 493 -14.71 21.19 20.51
CA ALA A 493 -14.24 22.58 20.44
C ALA A 493 -13.74 23.04 19.05
N MET A 494 -13.31 22.12 18.21
CA MET A 494 -12.83 22.40 16.84
C MET A 494 -13.98 22.75 15.87
N ALA A 495 -15.13 22.10 16.00
CA ALA A 495 -16.29 22.38 15.15
C ALA A 495 -16.99 23.70 15.54
N ALA A 496 -16.85 24.15 16.80
CA ALA A 496 -17.28 25.48 17.21
C ALA A 496 -16.38 26.59 16.62
N ALA A 497 -15.06 26.33 16.51
CA ALA A 497 -14.09 27.28 15.95
C ALA A 497 -14.27 27.46 14.43
N LEU A 498 -14.51 26.36 13.69
CA LEU A 498 -14.74 26.43 12.23
C LEU A 498 -16.03 27.19 11.88
N LYS A 499 -17.09 26.98 12.67
CA LYS A 499 -18.36 27.69 12.48
C LYS A 499 -18.27 29.19 12.77
N GLN A 500 -17.37 29.61 13.66
CA GLN A 500 -17.08 31.02 13.92
C GLN A 500 -16.18 31.66 12.85
N ALA A 501 -15.41 30.86 12.10
CA ALA A 501 -14.56 31.33 11.01
C ALA A 501 -15.29 31.48 9.66
N GLY A 502 -16.58 31.10 9.57
CA GLY A 502 -17.36 31.19 8.34
C GLY A 502 -16.88 30.25 7.23
N LEU A 503 -16.20 29.17 7.60
CA LEU A 503 -15.72 28.11 6.72
C LEU A 503 -16.62 26.87 6.82
#